data_AF-A0A220MJW3-F1
#
_entry.id   AF-A0A220MJW3-F1
#
_cell.length_a   1.000
_cell.length_b   1.000
_cell.length_c   1.000
_cell.angle_alpha   90.00
_cell.angle_beta   90.00
_cell.angle_gamma   90.00
#
_symmetry.space_group_name_H-M   'P 1'
#
loop_
_entity.id
_entity.type
_entity.pdbx_description
1 polymer ?
#
loop_
_entity_poly.entity_id
_entity_poly.type
_entity_poly.pdbx_seq_one_letter_code
_entity_poly.pdbx_strand_id
1 'polypeptide(L)'
;MKGKSILAVALTLQMLAAYPVQAGASTAQTATTAILVNGEQSSLAKAPILVQQRTYVSAEDASRILEGTWKQDATNGEMKLAKGTLTFQLATGKVALNGKWLQDGQGAIVRDKQVYVPLRWMAEQAGHQITWNAEKKAVEIVMAGEESAFTLVDADKLTEQERTFIDSVKEQQGIHKQGDLYVIARGPSPNPGYGLQVTKVEQSWEQLFVYVKQTLPDPGRMYPQVISYPYLVAKVKLPPYTTIVFLDAETKKPLFATEGNGSR
;
A
#
# COMPACT_ATOMS: atom_id res chain seq x y z
N MET A 1 -61.84 9.96 44.93
CA MET A 1 -60.77 10.30 45.91
C MET A 1 -59.59 9.38 45.63
N LYS A 2 -58.40 9.94 45.42
CA LYS A 2 -57.14 9.23 45.09
C LYS A 2 -56.40 8.91 46.39
N GLY A 3 -55.89 7.69 46.56
CA GLY A 3 -54.88 7.31 47.56
C GLY A 3 -54.19 6.03 47.06
N LYS A 4 -53.01 6.12 46.46
CA LYS A 4 -51.64 6.22 47.01
C LYS A 4 -51.13 4.93 47.67
N SER A 5 -50.07 4.46 47.05
CA SER A 5 -49.29 3.23 47.14
C SER A 5 -48.32 3.20 48.31
N ILE A 6 -47.99 2.00 48.82
CA ILE A 6 -46.66 1.69 49.38
C ILE A 6 -46.30 0.26 48.94
N LEU A 7 -45.26 0.15 48.11
CA LEU A 7 -44.63 -1.10 47.66
C LEU A 7 -43.44 -1.37 48.60
N ALA A 8 -43.42 -2.53 49.26
CA ALA A 8 -42.31 -2.95 50.11
C ALA A 8 -41.18 -3.55 49.23
N VAL A 9 -39.99 -2.94 49.30
CA VAL A 9 -38.77 -3.43 48.64
C VAL A 9 -38.09 -4.44 49.57
N ALA A 10 -38.03 -5.70 49.16
CA ALA A 10 -37.25 -6.74 49.81
C ALA A 10 -35.77 -6.60 49.42
N LEU A 11 -34.92 -6.35 50.42
CA LEU A 11 -33.47 -6.20 50.28
C LEU A 11 -32.82 -7.59 50.26
N THR A 12 -32.47 -8.10 49.07
CA THR A 12 -31.68 -9.33 48.95
C THR A 12 -30.19 -9.01 49.02
N LEU A 13 -29.56 -9.44 50.10
CA LEU A 13 -28.11 -9.40 50.33
C LEU A 13 -27.42 -10.42 49.41
N GLN A 14 -26.86 -9.98 48.27
CA GLN A 14 -26.04 -10.83 47.42
C GLN A 14 -24.62 -10.97 48.01
N MET A 15 -24.25 -12.20 48.36
CA MET A 15 -22.88 -12.60 48.69
C MET A 15 -21.94 -12.31 47.52
N LEU A 16 -20.93 -11.46 47.75
CA LEU A 16 -19.77 -11.30 46.88
C LEU A 16 -18.84 -12.52 47.03
N ALA A 17 -18.91 -13.46 46.08
CA ALA A 17 -17.85 -14.44 45.90
C ALA A 17 -16.61 -13.74 45.33
N ALA A 18 -15.53 -13.69 46.10
CA ALA A 18 -14.24 -13.19 45.65
C ALA A 18 -13.64 -14.22 44.66
N TYR A 19 -13.71 -13.91 43.37
CA TYR A 19 -12.94 -14.63 42.36
C TYR A 19 -11.46 -14.25 42.53
N PRO A 20 -10.53 -15.22 42.54
CA PRO A 20 -9.12 -14.89 42.44
C PRO A 20 -8.90 -14.20 41.08
N VAL A 21 -8.41 -12.95 41.13
CA VAL A 21 -7.87 -12.28 39.95
C VAL A 21 -6.66 -13.12 39.52
N GLN A 22 -6.87 -13.99 38.54
CA GLN A 22 -5.78 -14.67 37.88
C GLN A 22 -5.00 -13.60 37.14
N ALA A 23 -3.91 -13.15 37.76
CA ALA A 23 -2.89 -12.38 37.09
C ALA A 23 -2.40 -13.24 35.91
N GLY A 24 -2.95 -12.95 34.73
CA GLY A 24 -2.43 -13.49 33.49
C GLY A 24 -0.98 -13.06 33.42
N ALA A 25 -0.07 -14.00 33.66
CA ALA A 25 1.31 -13.83 33.26
C ALA A 25 1.26 -13.57 31.76
N SER A 26 1.50 -12.31 31.37
CA SER A 26 1.75 -11.94 29.99
C SER A 26 2.97 -12.73 29.54
N THR A 27 2.74 -13.89 28.94
CA THR A 27 3.76 -14.57 28.16
C THR A 27 4.16 -13.56 27.09
N ALA A 28 5.37 -13.02 27.21
CA ALA A 28 5.96 -12.15 26.21
C ALA A 28 5.95 -12.91 24.89
N GLN A 29 4.95 -12.59 24.07
CA GLN A 29 4.74 -13.20 22.78
C GLN A 29 5.93 -12.76 21.92
N THR A 30 6.85 -13.69 21.68
CA THR A 30 8.01 -13.46 20.81
C THR A 30 7.47 -13.45 19.38
N ALA A 31 6.87 -12.33 18.99
CA ALA A 31 6.46 -12.11 17.62
C ALA A 31 7.75 -11.93 16.80
N THR A 32 8.21 -13.00 16.17
CA THR A 32 9.18 -12.90 15.08
C THR A 32 8.48 -12.16 13.94
N THR A 33 8.71 -10.85 13.87
CA THR A 33 8.15 -9.99 12.84
C THR A 33 8.70 -10.41 11.48
N ALA A 34 7.83 -10.93 10.62
CA ALA A 34 8.18 -11.16 9.22
C ALA A 34 8.47 -9.82 8.54
N ILE A 35 9.43 -9.82 7.60
CA ILE A 35 9.76 -8.66 6.79
C ILE A 35 9.45 -9.01 5.34
N LEU A 36 8.67 -8.18 4.66
CA LEU A 36 8.40 -8.29 3.24
C LEU A 36 9.07 -7.14 2.48
N VAL A 37 9.58 -7.43 1.29
CA VAL A 37 10.11 -6.45 0.34
C VAL A 37 9.35 -6.62 -0.96
N ASN A 38 8.69 -5.55 -1.42
CA ASN A 38 7.83 -5.55 -2.61
C ASN A 38 6.78 -6.68 -2.60
N GLY A 39 6.27 -7.01 -1.40
CA GLY A 39 5.27 -8.05 -1.18
C GLY A 39 5.82 -9.47 -1.02
N GLU A 40 7.11 -9.70 -1.25
CA GLU A 40 7.78 -10.98 -1.07
C GLU A 40 8.46 -11.07 0.30
N GLN A 41 8.38 -12.22 0.98
CA GLN A 41 8.97 -12.39 2.30
C GLN A 41 10.49 -12.53 2.24
N SER A 42 11.20 -11.68 2.98
CA SER A 42 12.67 -11.71 3.10
C SER A 42 13.14 -12.84 4.00
N SER A 43 14.17 -13.58 3.56
CA SER A 43 14.88 -14.55 4.38
C SER A 43 15.97 -13.88 5.21
N LEU A 44 15.83 -13.94 6.53
CA LEU A 44 16.73 -13.32 7.50
C LEU A 44 17.73 -14.35 8.02
N ALA A 45 19.00 -13.98 8.10
CA ALA A 45 20.03 -14.84 8.69
C ALA A 45 19.97 -14.77 10.22
N LYS A 46 19.51 -13.65 10.78
CA LYS A 46 19.33 -13.44 12.22
C LYS A 46 17.91 -12.96 12.51
N ALA A 47 17.38 -13.37 13.65
CA ALA A 47 16.05 -12.93 14.06
C ALA A 47 16.06 -11.41 14.33
N PRO A 48 15.04 -10.66 13.88
CA PRO A 48 14.86 -9.27 14.27
C PRO A 48 14.68 -9.14 15.78
N ILE A 49 15.10 -8.02 16.33
CA ILE A 49 14.90 -7.69 17.74
C ILE A 49 14.08 -6.40 17.87
N LEU A 50 13.26 -6.34 18.92
CA LEU A 50 12.45 -5.17 19.22
C LEU A 50 13.10 -4.38 20.36
N VAL A 51 13.46 -3.12 20.09
CA VAL A 51 14.03 -2.22 21.10
C VAL A 51 13.27 -0.91 21.04
N GLN A 52 12.67 -0.50 22.17
CA GLN A 52 11.85 0.74 22.24
C GLN A 52 10.79 0.81 21.14
N GLN A 53 10.07 -0.29 20.91
CA GLN A 53 9.06 -0.43 19.84
C GLN A 53 9.59 -0.26 18.40
N ARG A 54 10.91 -0.33 18.19
CA ARG A 54 11.54 -0.29 16.87
C ARG A 54 12.06 -1.67 16.50
N THR A 55 11.84 -2.05 15.25
CA THR A 55 12.37 -3.28 14.69
C THR A 55 13.81 -3.05 14.26
N TYR A 56 14.70 -3.80 14.87
CA TYR A 56 16.12 -3.85 14.54
C TYR A 56 16.43 -5.17 13.84
N VAL A 57 17.19 -5.09 12.76
CA VAL A 57 17.67 -6.27 12.01
C VAL A 57 19.19 -6.27 11.99
N SER A 58 19.82 -7.43 11.76
CA SER A 58 21.28 -7.42 11.63
C SER A 58 21.70 -6.54 10.45
N ALA A 59 22.86 -5.91 10.55
CA ALA A 59 23.33 -5.02 9.50
C ALA A 59 23.55 -5.75 8.16
N GLU A 60 23.92 -7.03 8.18
CA GLU A 60 24.05 -7.85 6.98
C GLU A 60 22.70 -8.19 6.35
N ASP A 61 21.66 -8.41 7.17
CA ASP A 61 20.30 -8.64 6.66
C ASP A 61 19.74 -7.33 6.09
N ALA A 62 19.95 -6.21 6.77
CA ALA A 62 19.58 -4.88 6.27
C ALA A 62 20.24 -4.55 4.93
N SER A 63 21.53 -4.84 4.76
CA SER A 63 22.20 -4.55 3.49
C SER A 63 21.58 -5.33 2.33
N ARG A 64 21.12 -6.57 2.57
CA ARG A 64 20.43 -7.34 1.53
C ARG A 64 19.02 -6.80 1.25
N ILE A 65 18.27 -6.51 2.31
CA ILE A 65 16.89 -6.00 2.23
C ILE A 65 16.81 -4.64 1.50
N LEU A 66 17.76 -3.74 1.79
CA LEU A 66 17.76 -2.37 1.27
C LEU A 66 18.68 -2.18 0.06
N GLU A 67 19.10 -3.28 -0.59
CA GLU A 67 19.99 -3.28 -1.75
C GLU A 67 21.28 -2.44 -1.54
N GLY A 68 21.79 -2.51 -0.31
CA GLY A 68 22.98 -1.80 0.13
C GLY A 68 24.20 -2.70 0.27
N THR A 69 25.28 -2.11 0.80
CA THR A 69 26.46 -2.86 1.24
C THR A 69 26.85 -2.46 2.65
N TRP A 70 27.23 -3.45 3.45
CA TRP A 70 27.66 -3.26 4.83
C TRP A 70 29.16 -3.55 4.98
N LYS A 71 29.86 -2.67 5.69
CA LYS A 71 31.22 -2.87 6.19
C LYS A 71 31.31 -2.40 7.63
N GLN A 72 32.18 -3.00 8.43
CA GLN A 72 32.39 -2.56 9.80
C GLN A 72 33.81 -2.84 10.28
N ASP A 73 34.25 -2.03 11.24
CA ASP A 73 35.42 -2.27 12.08
C ASP A 73 35.00 -2.32 13.56
N ALA A 74 35.97 -2.27 14.48
CA ALA A 74 35.70 -2.34 15.92
C ALA A 74 34.94 -1.12 16.48
N THR A 75 34.96 0.02 15.80
CA THR A 75 34.42 1.30 16.27
C THR A 75 33.21 1.74 15.46
N ASN A 76 33.23 1.52 14.15
CA ASN A 76 32.25 2.05 13.21
C ASN A 76 31.68 0.96 12.31
N GLY A 77 30.41 1.14 11.95
CA GLY A 77 29.76 0.40 10.88
C GLY A 77 29.32 1.36 9.78
N GLU A 78 29.48 0.96 8.52
CA GLU A 78 29.17 1.75 7.34
C GLU A 78 28.18 0.99 6.44
N MET A 79 27.02 1.60 6.22
CA MET A 79 25.99 1.13 5.31
C MET A 79 25.92 2.06 4.11
N LYS A 80 26.29 1.56 2.92
CA LYS A 80 26.13 2.30 1.67
C LYS A 80 24.81 1.90 1.01
N LEU A 81 23.96 2.89 0.74
CA LEU A 81 22.63 2.78 0.14
C LEU A 81 22.56 3.62 -1.15
N ALA A 82 21.47 3.47 -1.92
CA ALA A 82 21.28 4.21 -3.17
C ALA A 82 21.36 5.73 -3.01
N LYS A 83 20.82 6.28 -1.91
CA LYS A 83 20.75 7.74 -1.66
C LYS A 83 21.89 8.30 -0.79
N GLY A 84 22.84 7.47 -0.36
CA GLY A 84 23.94 7.93 0.48
C GLY A 84 24.57 6.85 1.34
N THR A 85 25.51 7.27 2.17
CA THR A 85 26.24 6.39 3.09
C THR A 85 25.92 6.77 4.53
N LEU A 86 25.46 5.80 5.30
CA LEU A 86 25.23 5.91 6.74
C LEU A 86 26.44 5.36 7.48
N THR A 87 27.01 6.15 8.39
CA THR A 87 28.11 5.73 9.27
C THR A 87 27.62 5.73 10.71
N PHE A 88 27.60 4.55 11.33
CA PHE A 88 27.19 4.33 12.71
C PHE A 88 28.41 4.23 13.62
N GLN A 89 28.47 5.08 14.63
CA GLN A 89 29.45 4.96 15.71
C GLN A 89 28.93 3.96 16.75
N LEU A 90 29.48 2.75 16.77
CA LEU A 90 28.90 1.60 17.49
C LEU A 90 28.92 1.77 19.02
N ALA A 91 29.89 2.51 19.56
CA ALA A 91 30.01 2.74 21.00
C ALA A 91 29.03 3.79 21.53
N THR A 92 28.68 4.79 20.73
CA THR A 92 27.87 5.95 21.17
C THR A 92 26.44 5.90 20.63
N GLY A 93 26.17 5.08 19.63
CA GLY A 93 24.90 5.05 18.92
C GLY A 93 24.67 6.28 18.04
N LYS A 94 25.67 7.12 17.79
CA LYS A 94 25.54 8.24 16.85
C LYS A 94 25.57 7.74 15.41
N VAL A 95 24.91 8.46 14.51
CA VAL A 95 24.91 8.16 13.08
C VAL A 95 25.14 9.41 12.25
N ALA A 96 25.92 9.28 11.18
CA ALA A 96 26.13 10.29 10.17
C ALA A 96 25.53 9.86 8.84
N LEU A 97 24.99 10.82 8.09
CA LEU A 97 24.60 10.64 6.69
C LEU A 97 25.58 11.44 5.83
N ASN A 98 26.24 10.76 4.89
CA ASN A 98 27.25 11.36 3.99
C ASN A 98 28.30 12.18 4.76
N GLY A 99 28.77 11.65 5.90
CA GLY A 99 29.77 12.29 6.76
C GLY A 99 29.23 13.37 7.71
N LYS A 100 27.95 13.75 7.65
CA LYS A 100 27.34 14.71 8.56
C LYS A 100 26.58 14.02 9.68
N TRP A 101 27.00 14.22 10.93
CA TRP A 101 26.33 13.68 12.11
C TRP A 101 24.89 14.22 12.24
N LEU A 102 23.95 13.31 12.50
CA LEU A 102 22.53 13.61 12.65
C LEU A 102 22.19 13.70 14.14
N GLN A 103 21.51 14.78 14.54
CA GLN A 103 21.04 14.94 15.92
C GLN A 103 19.90 13.95 16.26
N ASP A 104 18.96 13.77 15.33
CA ASP A 104 17.81 12.86 15.48
C ASP A 104 18.02 11.51 14.77
N GLY A 105 19.28 11.18 14.48
CA GLY A 105 19.63 9.93 13.81
C GLY A 105 19.41 8.72 14.72
N GLN A 106 18.92 7.61 14.15
CA GLN A 106 18.71 6.38 14.90
C GLN A 106 19.93 5.47 14.75
N GLY A 107 20.68 5.30 15.85
CA GLY A 107 21.90 4.52 15.89
C GLY A 107 21.72 3.01 15.79
N ALA A 108 22.82 2.35 15.45
CA ALA A 108 22.97 0.91 15.58
C ALA A 108 23.14 0.49 17.05
N ILE A 109 22.83 -0.76 17.35
CA ILE A 109 23.07 -1.40 18.65
C ILE A 109 23.93 -2.65 18.44
N VAL A 110 24.82 -2.92 19.39
CA VAL A 110 25.64 -4.13 19.37
C VAL A 110 25.09 -5.11 20.39
N ARG A 111 24.73 -6.32 19.94
CA ARG A 111 24.22 -7.39 20.79
C ARG A 111 24.82 -8.71 20.36
N ASP A 112 25.39 -9.47 21.31
CA ASP A 112 26.03 -10.76 21.04
C ASP A 112 27.09 -10.69 19.93
N LYS A 113 27.91 -9.63 19.96
CA LYS A 113 28.95 -9.30 18.94
C LYS A 113 28.40 -9.05 17.53
N GLN A 114 27.08 -8.89 17.39
CA GLN A 114 26.41 -8.58 16.14
C GLN A 114 25.90 -7.14 16.15
N VAL A 115 26.08 -6.44 15.04
CA VAL A 115 25.51 -5.10 14.85
C VAL A 115 24.09 -5.23 14.32
N TYR A 116 23.16 -4.56 14.99
CA TYR A 116 21.78 -4.42 14.59
C TYR A 116 21.45 -2.95 14.32
N VAL A 117 20.64 -2.72 13.31
CA VAL A 117 20.32 -1.39 12.78
C VAL A 117 18.81 -1.19 12.69
N PRO A 118 18.31 0.05 12.89
CA PRO A 118 16.88 0.34 12.90
C PRO A 118 16.33 0.31 11.48
N LEU A 119 15.61 -0.77 11.14
CA LEU A 119 15.20 -1.06 9.77
C LEU A 119 14.38 0.06 9.15
N ARG A 120 13.36 0.54 9.86
CA ARG A 120 12.46 1.59 9.38
C ARG A 120 13.21 2.86 9.02
N TRP A 121 14.02 3.35 9.94
CA TRP A 121 14.74 4.59 9.75
C TRP A 121 15.70 4.51 8.55
N MET A 122 16.42 3.39 8.39
CA MET A 122 17.28 3.20 7.23
C MET A 122 16.51 3.10 5.92
N ALA A 123 15.38 2.39 5.88
CA ALA A 123 14.54 2.30 4.69
C ALA A 123 14.07 3.69 4.24
N GLU A 124 13.65 4.53 5.20
CA GLU A 124 13.29 5.93 4.94
C GLU A 124 14.49 6.76 4.43
N GLN A 125 15.69 6.58 4.99
CA GLN A 125 16.91 7.25 4.48
C GLN A 125 17.28 6.82 3.05
N ALA A 126 17.02 5.55 2.70
CA ALA A 126 17.16 5.05 1.33
C ALA A 126 16.01 5.55 0.41
N GLY A 127 14.97 6.13 0.98
CA GLY A 127 13.81 6.67 0.28
C GLY A 127 12.70 5.67 0.00
N HIS A 128 12.79 4.46 0.55
CA HIS A 128 11.77 3.43 0.45
C HIS A 128 10.62 3.70 1.42
N GLN A 129 9.43 3.18 1.11
CA GLN A 129 8.32 3.17 2.04
C GLN A 129 8.43 1.96 2.94
N ILE A 130 8.02 2.10 4.19
CA ILE A 130 7.97 1.01 5.14
C ILE A 130 6.76 1.15 6.06
N THR A 131 5.92 0.13 6.10
CA THR A 131 4.69 0.12 6.87
C THR A 131 4.52 -1.17 7.67
N TRP A 132 3.58 -1.17 8.60
CA TRP A 132 3.11 -2.40 9.23
C TRP A 132 1.91 -2.94 8.45
N ASN A 133 2.05 -4.14 7.90
CA ASN A 133 0.95 -4.90 7.35
C ASN A 133 0.25 -5.64 8.50
N ALA A 134 -0.92 -5.14 8.92
CA ALA A 134 -1.68 -5.73 10.03
C ALA A 134 -2.27 -7.10 9.68
N GLU A 135 -2.69 -7.32 8.43
CA GLU A 135 -3.25 -8.58 7.96
C GLU A 135 -2.20 -9.69 7.95
N LYS A 136 -1.02 -9.40 7.39
CA LYS A 136 0.11 -10.32 7.32
C LYS A 136 0.96 -10.34 8.60
N LYS A 137 0.67 -9.47 9.58
CA LYS A 137 1.45 -9.25 10.81
C LYS A 137 2.94 -9.11 10.53
N ALA A 138 3.28 -8.23 9.59
CA ALA A 138 4.63 -8.13 9.05
C ALA A 138 5.02 -6.67 8.77
N VAL A 139 6.32 -6.40 8.79
CA VAL A 139 6.88 -5.14 8.30
C VAL A 139 7.00 -5.26 6.79
N GLU A 140 6.40 -4.34 6.04
CA GLU A 140 6.41 -4.35 4.57
C GLU A 140 7.16 -3.14 4.05
N ILE A 141 8.17 -3.37 3.21
CA ILE A 141 9.00 -2.36 2.57
C ILE A 141 8.65 -2.34 1.08
N VAL A 142 8.38 -1.15 0.55
CA VAL A 142 8.18 -0.93 -0.88
C VAL A 142 9.34 -0.08 -1.39
N MET A 143 10.14 -0.66 -2.29
CA MET A 143 11.35 -0.04 -2.80
C MET A 143 11.00 1.13 -3.72
N ALA A 144 11.51 2.32 -3.39
CA ALA A 144 11.54 3.45 -4.31
C ALA A 144 12.05 3.04 -5.71
N GLY A 145 11.25 3.31 -6.74
CA GLY A 145 11.56 2.95 -8.13
C GLY A 145 10.91 1.67 -8.63
N GLU A 146 10.16 0.93 -7.80
CA GLU A 146 9.11 0.03 -8.30
C GLU A 146 8.06 0.90 -9.03
N GLU A 147 8.20 1.03 -10.35
CA GLU A 147 7.29 1.81 -11.17
C GLU A 147 5.99 1.05 -11.40
N SER A 148 4.87 1.73 -11.17
CA SER A 148 3.59 1.25 -11.69
C SER A 148 3.66 1.19 -13.21
N ALA A 149 3.30 0.05 -13.78
CA ALA A 149 3.14 -0.08 -15.22
C ALA A 149 1.66 0.01 -15.57
N PHE A 150 1.33 0.84 -16.54
CA PHE A 150 0.03 0.88 -17.20
C PHE A 150 0.24 0.73 -18.69
N THR A 151 -0.31 -0.33 -19.27
CA THR A 151 -0.13 -0.62 -20.69
C THR A 151 -1.49 -0.86 -21.32
N LEU A 152 -1.85 -0.02 -22.29
CA LEU A 152 -3.00 -0.28 -23.14
C LEU A 152 -2.72 -1.52 -24.00
N VAL A 153 -3.69 -2.42 -24.06
CA VAL A 153 -3.58 -3.69 -24.77
C VAL A 153 -4.76 -3.85 -25.71
N ASP A 154 -4.47 -4.37 -26.90
CA ASP A 154 -5.50 -4.69 -27.88
C ASP A 154 -6.19 -6.01 -27.49
N ALA A 155 -7.52 -6.07 -27.65
CA ALA A 155 -8.31 -7.21 -27.19
C ALA A 155 -7.97 -8.51 -27.94
N ASP A 156 -7.46 -8.43 -29.17
CA ASP A 156 -7.04 -9.56 -30.01
C ASP A 156 -5.76 -10.25 -29.47
N LYS A 157 -4.95 -9.55 -28.69
CA LYS A 157 -3.72 -10.08 -28.07
C LYS A 157 -3.97 -10.75 -26.72
N LEU A 158 -5.22 -10.78 -26.25
CA LEU A 158 -5.59 -11.30 -24.95
C LEU A 158 -6.01 -12.77 -25.00
N THR A 159 -5.87 -13.44 -23.85
CA THR A 159 -6.34 -14.81 -23.68
C THR A 159 -7.86 -14.89 -23.84
N GLU A 160 -8.38 -16.08 -24.12
CA GLU A 160 -9.82 -16.30 -24.28
C GLU A 160 -10.62 -15.94 -23.00
N GLN A 161 -10.05 -16.22 -21.82
CA GLN A 161 -10.65 -15.88 -20.53
C GLN A 161 -10.78 -14.35 -20.35
N GLU A 162 -9.75 -13.59 -20.73
CA GLU A 162 -9.76 -12.14 -20.65
C GLU A 162 -10.73 -11.51 -21.66
N ARG A 163 -10.80 -12.06 -22.88
CA ARG A 163 -11.78 -11.63 -23.89
C ARG A 163 -13.22 -11.87 -23.43
N THR A 164 -13.47 -13.03 -22.83
CA THR A 164 -14.79 -13.34 -22.24
C THR A 164 -15.15 -12.35 -21.12
N PHE A 165 -14.18 -12.00 -20.28
CA PHE A 165 -14.38 -10.99 -19.24
C PHE A 165 -14.74 -9.63 -19.86
N ILE A 166 -14.00 -9.18 -20.88
CA ILE A 166 -14.29 -7.93 -21.61
C ILE A 166 -15.72 -7.95 -22.17
N ASP A 167 -16.11 -9.03 -22.84
CA ASP A 167 -17.45 -9.17 -23.42
C ASP A 167 -18.55 -9.12 -22.36
N SER A 168 -18.30 -9.65 -21.16
CA SER A 168 -19.27 -9.60 -20.06
C SER A 168 -19.48 -8.22 -19.46
N VAL A 169 -18.50 -7.31 -19.58
CA VAL A 169 -18.52 -6.00 -18.90
C VAL A 169 -18.58 -4.78 -19.83
N LYS A 170 -18.22 -4.91 -21.12
CA LYS A 170 -18.11 -3.77 -22.05
C LYS A 170 -19.42 -2.99 -22.25
N GLU A 171 -20.55 -3.64 -22.00
CA GLU A 171 -21.87 -3.01 -22.10
C GLU A 171 -22.27 -2.23 -20.84
N GLN A 172 -21.58 -2.44 -19.72
CA GLN A 172 -21.86 -1.77 -18.45
C GLN A 172 -20.88 -0.62 -18.27
N GLN A 173 -21.38 0.61 -18.21
CA GLN A 173 -20.54 1.78 -17.94
C GLN A 173 -19.81 1.60 -16.61
N GLY A 174 -18.48 1.72 -16.62
CA GLY A 174 -17.69 1.58 -15.41
C GLY A 174 -16.24 1.19 -15.66
N ILE A 175 -15.53 1.01 -14.55
CA ILE A 175 -14.17 0.50 -14.53
C ILE A 175 -14.22 -0.88 -13.89
N HIS A 176 -13.90 -1.90 -14.69
CA HIS A 176 -14.00 -3.30 -14.30
C HIS A 176 -12.60 -3.90 -14.21
N LYS A 177 -12.41 -4.88 -13.32
CA LYS A 177 -11.09 -5.50 -13.06
C LYS A 177 -11.19 -7.01 -12.93
N GLN A 178 -10.25 -7.72 -13.57
CA GLN A 178 -9.99 -9.14 -13.34
C GLN A 178 -8.47 -9.34 -13.26
N GLY A 179 -7.95 -9.65 -12.06
CA GLY A 179 -6.50 -9.75 -11.86
C GLY A 179 -5.79 -8.42 -12.11
N ASP A 180 -4.86 -8.41 -13.07
CA ASP A 180 -4.12 -7.23 -13.54
C ASP A 180 -4.77 -6.53 -14.75
N LEU A 181 -5.86 -7.10 -15.28
CA LEU A 181 -6.59 -6.54 -16.43
C LEU A 181 -7.67 -5.57 -15.96
N TYR A 182 -7.66 -4.37 -16.56
CA TYR A 182 -8.68 -3.34 -16.37
C TYR A 182 -9.43 -3.10 -17.68
N VAL A 183 -10.76 -3.00 -17.60
CA VAL A 183 -11.64 -2.64 -18.71
C VAL A 183 -12.37 -1.35 -18.34
N ILE A 184 -12.11 -0.28 -19.09
CA ILE A 184 -12.75 1.02 -18.90
C ILE A 184 -13.84 1.10 -19.96
N ALA A 185 -15.08 0.83 -19.57
CA ALA A 185 -16.21 0.72 -20.48
C ALA A 185 -17.08 1.98 -20.40
N ARG A 186 -17.37 2.58 -21.55
CA ARG A 186 -18.29 3.71 -21.66
C ARG A 186 -19.76 3.28 -21.58
N GLY A 187 -20.06 2.00 -21.84
CA GLY A 187 -21.42 1.51 -21.97
C GLY A 187 -22.06 1.87 -23.32
N PRO A 188 -23.40 1.71 -23.45
CA PRO A 188 -24.10 1.88 -24.71
C PRO A 188 -23.99 3.32 -25.22
N SER A 189 -23.47 3.48 -26.43
CA SER A 189 -23.29 4.77 -27.08
C SER A 189 -24.12 4.83 -28.37
N PRO A 190 -24.76 5.97 -28.70
CA PRO A 190 -25.71 6.06 -29.81
C PRO A 190 -25.16 5.68 -31.19
N ASN A 191 -23.86 5.89 -31.39
CA ASN A 191 -23.16 5.60 -32.64
C ASN A 191 -21.67 5.33 -32.40
N PRO A 192 -20.93 4.84 -33.40
CA PRO A 192 -19.48 4.58 -33.28
C PRO A 192 -18.58 5.82 -33.16
N GLY A 193 -19.12 7.04 -33.26
CA GLY A 193 -18.36 8.28 -33.11
C GLY A 193 -18.01 8.62 -31.65
N TYR A 194 -18.64 7.95 -30.70
CA TYR A 194 -18.30 8.05 -29.29
C TYR A 194 -17.15 7.11 -28.95
N GLY A 195 -16.22 7.56 -28.10
CA GLY A 195 -15.08 6.74 -27.70
C GLY A 195 -14.47 7.13 -26.35
N LEU A 196 -13.33 6.52 -26.08
CA LEU A 196 -12.50 6.77 -24.90
C LEU A 196 -11.04 6.88 -25.35
N GLN A 197 -10.28 7.75 -24.69
CA GLN A 197 -8.86 7.92 -24.96
C GLN A 197 -8.10 8.19 -23.67
N VAL A 198 -7.06 7.41 -23.37
CA VAL A 198 -6.11 7.78 -22.31
C VAL A 198 -5.27 8.95 -22.81
N THR A 199 -5.29 10.06 -22.09
CA THR A 199 -4.55 11.27 -22.46
C THR A 199 -3.27 11.44 -21.65
N LYS A 200 -3.25 10.95 -20.42
CA LYS A 200 -2.11 11.04 -19.52
C LYS A 200 -2.14 9.91 -18.49
N VAL A 201 -0.97 9.40 -18.15
CA VAL A 201 -0.75 8.56 -16.98
C VAL A 201 0.29 9.27 -16.11
N GLU A 202 0.01 9.41 -14.82
CA GLU A 202 0.89 10.12 -13.90
C GLU A 202 1.05 9.30 -12.61
N GLN A 203 2.30 8.99 -12.29
CA GLN A 203 2.63 8.30 -11.05
C GLN A 203 2.78 9.32 -9.91
N SER A 204 2.06 9.08 -8.83
CA SER A 204 2.30 9.62 -7.49
C SER A 204 2.85 8.51 -6.59
N TRP A 205 3.28 8.86 -5.38
CA TRP A 205 3.94 7.93 -4.47
C TRP A 205 3.04 6.78 -3.98
N GLU A 206 1.74 7.03 -3.82
CA GLU A 206 0.75 6.03 -3.37
C GLU A 206 -0.37 5.77 -4.40
N GLN A 207 -0.37 6.52 -5.50
CA GLN A 207 -1.45 6.48 -6.49
C GLN A 207 -0.91 6.55 -7.91
N LEU A 208 -1.47 5.75 -8.81
CA LEU A 208 -1.32 5.89 -10.24
C LEU A 208 -2.57 6.58 -10.80
N PHE A 209 -2.43 7.79 -11.34
CA PHE A 209 -3.52 8.52 -11.97
C PHE A 209 -3.57 8.23 -13.47
N VAL A 210 -4.72 7.78 -13.96
CA VAL A 210 -4.99 7.57 -15.38
C VAL A 210 -6.08 8.53 -15.83
N TYR A 211 -5.71 9.48 -16.67
CA TYR A 211 -6.61 10.49 -17.21
C TYR A 211 -7.22 9.99 -18.52
N VAL A 212 -8.55 9.88 -18.56
CA VAL A 212 -9.31 9.36 -19.68
C VAL A 212 -10.24 10.44 -20.20
N LYS A 213 -10.17 10.73 -21.49
CA LYS A 213 -11.09 11.60 -22.21
C LYS A 213 -12.20 10.79 -22.84
N GLN A 214 -13.45 11.23 -22.66
CA GLN A 214 -14.59 10.72 -23.43
C GLN A 214 -14.69 11.51 -24.75
N THR A 215 -14.51 10.83 -25.89
CA THR A 215 -14.57 11.49 -27.20
C THR A 215 -16.01 11.57 -27.71
N LEU A 216 -16.39 12.73 -28.25
CA LEU A 216 -17.70 12.92 -28.87
C LEU A 216 -17.59 12.77 -30.40
N PRO A 217 -18.69 12.41 -31.09
CA PRO A 217 -18.70 12.35 -32.54
C PRO A 217 -18.33 13.71 -33.16
N ASP A 218 -17.48 13.69 -34.18
CA ASP A 218 -17.10 14.88 -34.95
C ASP A 218 -18.34 15.65 -35.44
N PRO A 219 -18.46 16.97 -35.15
CA PRO A 219 -19.56 17.77 -35.64
C PRO A 219 -19.63 17.74 -37.18
N GLY A 220 -20.81 17.43 -37.73
CA GLY A 220 -21.05 17.40 -39.18
C GLY A 220 -20.65 16.11 -39.90
N ARG A 221 -19.99 15.16 -39.24
CA ARG A 221 -19.73 13.83 -39.81
C ARG A 221 -20.96 12.94 -39.65
N MET A 222 -21.34 12.25 -40.72
CA MET A 222 -22.41 11.24 -40.65
C MET A 222 -21.89 9.96 -40.01
N TYR A 223 -22.62 9.45 -39.02
CA TYR A 223 -22.36 8.18 -38.36
C TYR A 223 -23.53 7.22 -38.54
N PRO A 224 -23.29 5.90 -38.59
CA PRO A 224 -24.36 4.93 -38.61
C PRO A 224 -25.15 4.97 -37.30
N GLN A 225 -26.46 4.79 -37.39
CA GLN A 225 -27.37 4.76 -36.24
C GLN A 225 -27.40 3.36 -35.63
N VAL A 226 -26.30 2.98 -34.97
CA VAL A 226 -26.14 1.69 -34.33
C VAL A 226 -25.51 1.87 -32.96
N ILE A 227 -26.10 1.22 -31.96
CA ILE A 227 -25.57 1.25 -30.60
C ILE A 227 -24.18 0.61 -30.63
N SER A 228 -23.20 1.35 -30.13
CA SER A 228 -21.81 0.92 -29.99
C SER A 228 -21.44 0.79 -28.50
N TYR A 229 -20.36 0.07 -28.21
CA TYR A 229 -19.89 -0.16 -26.85
C TYR A 229 -18.40 0.17 -26.76
N PRO A 230 -18.00 1.45 -26.69
CA PRO A 230 -16.60 1.84 -26.63
C PRO A 230 -15.97 1.43 -25.30
N TYR A 231 -14.79 0.83 -25.35
CA TYR A 231 -14.01 0.46 -24.18
C TYR A 231 -12.50 0.62 -24.43
N LEU A 232 -11.74 0.73 -23.35
CA LEU A 232 -10.28 0.59 -23.34
C LEU A 232 -9.92 -0.60 -22.46
N VAL A 233 -8.84 -1.29 -22.82
CA VAL A 233 -8.29 -2.38 -22.01
C VAL A 233 -6.85 -2.06 -21.64
N ALA A 234 -6.50 -2.29 -20.38
CA ALA A 234 -5.16 -2.09 -19.89
C ALA A 234 -4.70 -3.24 -18.98
N LYS A 235 -3.42 -3.59 -19.10
CA LYS A 235 -2.70 -4.38 -18.12
C LYS A 235 -2.01 -3.43 -17.14
N VAL A 236 -2.18 -3.69 -15.84
CA VAL A 236 -1.68 -2.81 -14.80
C VAL A 236 -0.91 -3.60 -13.75
N LYS A 237 0.37 -3.25 -13.58
CA LYS A 237 1.21 -3.74 -12.49
C LYS A 237 1.39 -2.60 -11.49
N LEU A 238 0.94 -2.80 -10.26
CA LEU A 238 1.06 -1.81 -9.19
C LEU A 238 1.96 -2.38 -8.08
N PRO A 239 2.85 -1.57 -7.49
CA PRO A 239 3.51 -1.93 -6.24
C PRO A 239 2.49 -2.22 -5.14
N PRO A 240 2.88 -2.98 -4.08
CA PRO A 240 2.02 -3.16 -2.92
C PRO A 240 1.51 -1.82 -2.38
N TYR A 241 0.21 -1.73 -2.11
CA TYR A 241 -0.49 -0.52 -1.60
C TYR A 241 -0.62 0.67 -2.54
N THR A 242 -0.07 0.60 -3.75
CA THR A 242 -0.38 1.63 -4.76
C THR A 242 -1.80 1.42 -5.24
N THR A 243 -2.61 2.49 -5.21
CA THR A 243 -3.96 2.47 -5.79
C THR A 243 -3.95 3.07 -7.19
N ILE A 244 -4.84 2.60 -8.07
CA ILE A 244 -5.05 3.23 -9.37
C ILE A 244 -6.33 4.06 -9.32
N VAL A 245 -6.27 5.28 -9.85
CA VAL A 245 -7.41 6.20 -9.90
C VAL A 245 -7.62 6.64 -11.34
N PHE A 246 -8.83 6.40 -11.86
CA PHE A 246 -9.22 6.86 -13.19
C PHE A 246 -9.97 8.18 -13.07
N LEU A 247 -9.46 9.20 -13.77
CA LEU A 247 -10.01 10.54 -13.75
C LEU A 247 -10.46 10.93 -15.15
N ASP A 248 -11.51 11.73 -15.23
CA ASP A 248 -11.86 12.42 -16.46
C ASP A 248 -10.77 13.45 -16.80
N ALA A 249 -10.27 13.41 -18.04
CA ALA A 249 -9.11 14.19 -18.46
C ALA A 249 -9.32 15.71 -18.41
N GLU A 250 -10.55 16.18 -18.53
CA GLU A 250 -10.87 17.61 -18.58
C GLU A 250 -11.24 18.12 -17.18
N THR A 251 -12.12 17.41 -16.48
CA THR A 251 -12.62 17.83 -15.16
C THR A 251 -11.73 17.41 -13.99
N LYS A 252 -10.82 16.45 -14.19
CA LYS A 252 -9.96 15.83 -13.16
C LYS A 252 -10.74 15.19 -12.00
N LYS A 253 -12.04 14.97 -12.17
CA LYS A 253 -12.91 14.26 -11.22
C LYS A 253 -12.88 12.75 -11.51
N PRO A 254 -13.32 11.88 -10.58
CA PRO A 254 -13.44 10.46 -10.85
C PRO A 254 -14.20 10.20 -12.15
N LEU A 255 -13.62 9.36 -13.01
CA LEU A 255 -14.24 8.97 -14.26
C LEU A 255 -15.57 8.23 -13.96
N PHE A 256 -16.63 8.59 -14.69
CA PHE A 256 -17.99 8.07 -14.47
C PHE A 256 -18.58 8.33 -13.08
N ALA A 257 -18.14 9.40 -12.39
CA ALA A 257 -18.77 9.82 -11.15
C ALA A 257 -20.30 9.91 -11.32
N THR A 258 -21.04 9.17 -10.51
CA THR A 258 -22.49 9.31 -10.43
C THR A 258 -22.76 10.67 -9.79
N GLU A 259 -23.45 11.58 -10.49
CA GLU A 259 -23.92 12.80 -9.83
C GLU A 259 -24.78 12.37 -8.64
N GLY A 260 -24.32 12.69 -7.43
CA GLY A 260 -25.03 12.38 -6.21
C GLY A 260 -26.45 12.90 -6.32
N ASN A 261 -27.40 12.00 -6.16
CA ASN A 261 -28.84 12.27 -6.20
C ASN A 261 -29.16 13.37 -5.18
N GLY A 262 -29.19 14.62 -5.65
CA GLY A 262 -29.66 15.76 -4.89
C GLY A 262 -31.16 15.56 -4.70
N SER A 263 -31.51 14.98 -3.55
CA SER A 263 -32.88 14.80 -3.06
C SER A 263 -33.74 16.02 -3.42
N ARG A 264 -34.69 15.79 -4.34
CA ARG A 264 -35.88 16.63 -4.50
C ARG A 264 -36.97 16.09 -3.60
#